data_AF-A0A174UUQ6-F1
#
_entry.id   AF-A0A174UUQ6-F1
#
_cell.length_a   1.000
_cell.length_b   1.000
_cell.length_c   1.000
_cell.angle_alpha   90.00
_cell.angle_beta   90.00
_cell.angle_gamma   90.00
#
_symmetry.space_group_name_H-M   'P 1'
#
loop_
_entity.id
_entity.type
_entity.pdbx_description
1 polymer ?
#
loop_
_entity_poly.entity_id
_entity_poly.type
_entity_poly.pdbx_seq_one_letter_code
_entity_poly.pdbx_strand_id
1 'polypeptide(L)'
;MYENATRINGKTRKKNIVRVKIGKKTYKAKANKKGKFTVKIPRVAVGKKYTLKSYKGKKIYKTKKVYVIAKKLKINRYTPNSKSISGYTRPSYKVKVKIAGKTYVKKASAVTGYWKVKPDNNKKIGTTVSVKVVNTKGKTVTETKKHVHDYKAVYKTVHHDEVGHYETVEVPAWDETVQRRHQVCFVCGKDKTQDFIDSINNKTYPDYDEETKKDWGYTKEKGWPHYSSDYAIYKEMGVDPENMKDVPPFGAYLSLGGWDRSCDGHNYGSQTVDVIVHHEATTKQVWKVDQKSYDEKVLVGYKCDCGSVKE
;
A
#
# COMPACT_ATOMS: atom_id res chain seq x y z
N MET A 1 -13.59 -32.23 44.86
CA MET A 1 -12.71 -31.44 45.75
C MET A 1 -12.92 -29.98 45.44
N TYR A 2 -12.99 -29.08 46.41
CA TYR A 2 -13.18 -27.66 46.10
C TYR A 2 -11.91 -27.01 45.53
N GLU A 3 -12.11 -25.98 44.72
CA GLU A 3 -11.05 -25.06 44.31
C GLU A 3 -10.25 -24.49 45.48
N ASN A 4 -9.00 -24.11 45.20
CA ASN A 4 -8.01 -23.57 46.15
C ASN A 4 -7.63 -24.49 47.31
N ALA A 5 -8.17 -25.71 47.40
CA ALA A 5 -7.74 -26.66 48.40
C ALA A 5 -6.31 -27.14 48.08
N THR A 6 -5.44 -27.08 49.09
CA THR A 6 -4.00 -27.40 48.98
C THR A 6 -3.67 -28.81 49.47
N ARG A 7 -4.69 -29.55 49.93
CA ARG A 7 -4.53 -30.90 50.49
C ARG A 7 -5.69 -31.78 50.03
N ILE A 8 -5.36 -33.04 49.73
CA ILE A 8 -6.34 -34.11 49.50
C ILE A 8 -6.27 -35.06 50.69
N ASN A 9 -7.39 -35.18 51.39
CA ASN A 9 -7.56 -36.10 52.50
C ASN A 9 -8.42 -37.27 52.05
N GLY A 10 -8.13 -38.48 52.55
CA GLY A 10 -8.95 -39.64 52.24
C GLY A 10 -8.54 -40.89 53.02
N LYS A 11 -9.20 -42.00 52.69
CA LYS A 11 -8.89 -43.33 53.20
C LYS A 11 -8.51 -44.27 52.05
N THR A 12 -7.57 -45.17 52.31
CA THR A 12 -7.20 -46.32 51.48
C THR A 12 -6.80 -47.49 52.39
N ARG A 13 -6.36 -48.63 51.84
CA ARG A 13 -5.84 -49.75 52.65
C ARG A 13 -4.62 -49.30 53.46
N LYS A 14 -4.46 -49.82 54.69
CA LYS A 14 -3.36 -49.45 55.60
C LYS A 14 -1.99 -49.55 54.90
N LYS A 15 -1.12 -48.57 55.14
CA LYS A 15 0.25 -48.47 54.58
C LYS A 15 0.36 -48.36 53.03
N ASN A 16 -0.74 -48.29 52.28
CA ASN A 16 -0.68 -48.08 50.82
C ASN A 16 -0.14 -46.70 50.44
N ILE A 17 0.50 -46.59 49.27
CA ILE A 17 0.92 -45.31 48.68
C ILE A 17 -0.18 -44.81 47.75
N VAL A 18 -0.68 -43.61 47.99
CA VAL A 18 -1.62 -42.93 47.09
C VAL A 18 -0.83 -42.00 46.19
N ARG A 19 -0.98 -42.18 44.88
CA ARG A 19 -0.46 -41.27 43.84
C ARG A 19 -1.61 -40.45 43.26
N VAL A 20 -1.47 -39.14 43.23
CA VAL A 20 -2.42 -38.19 42.66
C VAL A 20 -1.79 -37.58 41.42
N LYS A 21 -2.33 -37.90 40.24
CA LYS A 21 -1.90 -37.30 38.98
C LYS A 21 -2.74 -36.07 38.67
N ILE A 22 -2.07 -34.93 38.49
CA ILE A 22 -2.65 -33.63 38.12
C ILE A 22 -1.91 -33.14 36.86
N GLY A 23 -2.57 -33.22 35.71
CA GLY A 23 -1.90 -32.99 34.43
C GLY A 23 -0.71 -33.95 34.25
N LYS A 24 0.48 -33.37 34.03
CA LYS A 24 1.74 -34.12 33.91
C LYS A 24 2.40 -34.47 35.25
N LYS A 25 2.09 -33.74 36.34
CA LYS A 25 2.73 -33.92 37.65
C LYS A 25 2.04 -34.99 38.50
N THR A 26 2.82 -35.72 39.30
CA THR A 26 2.32 -36.75 40.22
C THR A 26 2.76 -36.44 41.65
N TYR A 27 1.81 -36.40 42.57
CA TYR A 27 2.03 -36.19 43.99
C TYR A 27 1.78 -37.50 44.72
N LYS A 28 2.53 -37.78 45.79
CA LYS A 28 2.42 -39.06 46.53
C LYS A 28 2.32 -38.84 48.03
N ALA A 29 1.57 -39.69 48.71
CA ALA A 29 1.62 -39.82 50.16
C ALA A 29 1.37 -41.28 50.59
N LYS A 30 2.00 -41.70 51.68
CA LYS A 30 1.76 -43.01 52.29
C LYS A 30 0.62 -42.89 53.30
N ALA A 31 -0.30 -43.84 53.29
CA ALA A 31 -1.39 -43.92 54.26
C ALA A 31 -0.87 -44.45 55.61
N ASN A 32 -1.44 -43.97 56.72
CA ASN A 32 -1.06 -44.40 58.05
C ASN A 32 -1.58 -45.82 58.39
N LYS A 33 -1.33 -46.30 59.62
CA LYS A 33 -1.78 -47.62 60.11
C LYS A 33 -3.32 -47.78 60.05
N LYS A 34 -4.08 -46.68 60.14
CA LYS A 34 -5.55 -46.62 60.01
C LYS A 34 -6.03 -46.37 58.56
N GLY A 35 -5.13 -46.37 57.59
CA GLY A 35 -5.45 -46.15 56.17
C GLY A 35 -5.77 -44.70 55.78
N LYS A 36 -5.61 -43.72 56.69
CA LYS A 36 -5.82 -42.29 56.39
C LYS A 36 -4.59 -41.73 55.67
N PHE A 37 -4.79 -40.89 54.66
CA PHE A 37 -3.71 -40.21 53.93
C PHE A 37 -4.01 -38.73 53.74
N THR A 38 -2.95 -37.93 53.59
CA THR A 38 -3.01 -36.51 53.20
C THR A 38 -1.95 -36.25 52.12
N VAL A 39 -2.36 -35.78 50.95
CA VAL A 39 -1.44 -35.39 49.86
C VAL A 39 -1.47 -33.87 49.73
N LYS A 40 -0.32 -33.21 49.91
CA LYS A 40 -0.17 -31.78 49.58
C LYS A 40 -0.16 -31.62 48.05
N ILE A 41 -0.97 -30.70 47.53
CA ILE A 41 -1.09 -30.43 46.09
C ILE A 41 -1.14 -28.90 45.85
N PRO A 42 -0.73 -28.42 44.67
CA PRO A 42 -0.88 -27.01 44.32
C PRO A 42 -2.36 -26.63 44.22
N ARG A 43 -2.64 -25.33 44.31
CA ARG A 43 -3.96 -24.78 43.96
C ARG A 43 -4.18 -24.94 42.46
N VAL A 44 -5.38 -25.35 42.07
CA VAL A 44 -5.72 -25.60 40.66
C VAL A 44 -7.10 -25.01 40.35
N ALA A 45 -7.25 -24.53 39.13
CA ALA A 45 -8.53 -24.05 38.61
C ALA A 45 -9.62 -25.13 38.61
N VAL A 46 -10.87 -24.67 38.67
CA VAL A 46 -12.09 -25.51 38.60
C VAL A 46 -12.12 -26.32 37.31
N GLY A 47 -12.77 -27.49 37.36
CA GLY A 47 -12.96 -28.38 36.21
C GLY A 47 -11.78 -29.29 35.92
N LYS A 48 -10.61 -29.09 36.55
CA LYS A 48 -9.46 -29.99 36.36
C LYS A 48 -9.71 -31.35 37.01
N LYS A 49 -9.28 -32.41 36.30
CA LYS A 49 -9.41 -33.81 36.69
C LYS A 49 -8.17 -34.28 37.44
N TYR A 50 -8.37 -34.90 38.58
CA TYR A 50 -7.35 -35.60 39.35
C TYR A 50 -7.58 -37.10 39.26
N THR A 51 -6.51 -37.85 39.00
CA THR A 51 -6.56 -39.31 39.01
C THR A 51 -5.79 -39.81 40.22
N LEU A 52 -6.51 -40.39 41.18
CA LEU A 52 -5.95 -40.99 42.38
C LEU A 52 -5.80 -42.49 42.16
N LYS A 53 -4.59 -43.02 42.35
CA LYS A 53 -4.31 -44.45 42.30
C LYS A 53 -3.70 -44.88 43.62
N SER A 54 -4.24 -45.93 44.24
CA SER A 54 -3.68 -46.54 45.44
C SER A 54 -2.81 -47.74 45.07
N TYR A 55 -1.63 -47.83 45.67
CA TYR A 55 -0.65 -48.88 45.42
C TYR A 55 -0.24 -49.62 46.70
N LYS A 56 0.06 -50.92 46.59
CA LYS A 56 0.90 -51.69 47.53
C LYS A 56 2.01 -52.30 46.70
N GLY A 57 3.26 -51.88 46.93
CA GLY A 57 4.35 -52.16 46.00
C GLY A 57 4.04 -51.64 44.59
N LYS A 58 4.21 -52.50 43.57
CA LYS A 58 3.92 -52.17 42.17
C LYS A 58 2.43 -52.33 41.79
N LYS A 59 1.63 -53.06 42.58
CA LYS A 59 0.22 -53.38 42.27
C LYS A 59 -0.73 -52.22 42.56
N ILE A 60 -1.60 -51.89 41.59
CA ILE A 60 -2.71 -50.93 41.76
C ILE A 60 -3.90 -51.64 42.40
N TYR A 61 -4.45 -51.05 43.46
CA TYR A 61 -5.62 -51.58 44.17
C TYR A 61 -6.91 -50.85 43.85
N LYS A 62 -6.83 -49.53 43.63
CA LYS A 62 -8.01 -48.72 43.36
C LYS A 62 -7.62 -47.48 42.59
N THR A 63 -8.46 -47.14 41.60
CA THR A 63 -8.36 -45.88 40.87
C THR A 63 -9.63 -45.08 41.12
N LYS A 64 -9.50 -43.79 41.41
CA LYS A 64 -10.63 -42.85 41.56
C LYS A 64 -10.34 -41.57 40.79
N LYS A 65 -11.32 -41.10 40.03
CA LYS A 65 -11.27 -39.80 39.35
C LYS A 65 -12.07 -38.79 40.18
N VAL A 66 -11.49 -37.62 40.42
CA VAL A 66 -12.13 -36.53 41.15
C VAL A 66 -11.91 -35.24 40.38
N TYR A 67 -12.91 -34.36 40.38
CA TYR A 67 -12.80 -33.05 39.74
C TYR A 67 -12.70 -31.94 40.79
N VAL A 68 -12.01 -30.87 40.42
CA VAL A 68 -12.05 -29.60 41.15
C VAL A 68 -13.40 -28.94 40.89
N ILE A 69 -14.17 -28.69 41.94
CA ILE A 69 -15.52 -28.09 41.89
C ILE A 69 -15.49 -26.66 42.45
N ALA A 70 -16.35 -25.79 41.93
CA ALA A 70 -16.45 -24.41 42.39
C ALA A 70 -17.13 -24.33 43.77
N LYS A 71 -16.71 -23.37 44.60
CA LYS A 71 -17.38 -23.08 45.88
C LYS A 71 -18.59 -22.16 45.70
N LYS A 72 -18.50 -21.23 44.76
CA LYS A 72 -19.50 -20.22 44.38
C LYS A 72 -19.78 -20.30 42.87
N LEU A 73 -20.76 -19.53 42.39
CA LEU A 73 -20.98 -19.35 40.95
C LEU A 73 -19.72 -18.74 40.31
N LYS A 74 -19.35 -19.26 39.14
CA LYS A 74 -18.31 -18.73 38.29
C LYS A 74 -18.75 -18.75 36.84
N ILE A 75 -18.76 -17.60 36.21
CA ILE A 75 -19.06 -17.45 34.79
C ILE A 75 -17.75 -17.34 34.01
N ASN A 76 -17.56 -18.21 33.03
CA ASN A 76 -16.38 -18.19 32.17
C ASN A 76 -16.35 -16.90 31.34
N ARG A 77 -15.15 -16.47 30.91
CA ARG A 77 -15.01 -15.32 30.00
C ARG A 77 -15.77 -15.61 28.70
N TYR A 78 -16.47 -14.60 28.20
CA TYR A 78 -17.14 -14.62 26.91
C TYR A 78 -16.98 -13.25 26.23
N THR A 79 -17.03 -13.24 24.92
CA THR A 79 -16.93 -12.06 24.04
C THR A 79 -18.27 -11.80 23.34
N PRO A 80 -18.47 -10.66 22.67
CA PRO A 80 -19.69 -10.41 21.87
C PRO A 80 -19.98 -11.52 20.87
N ASN A 81 -18.94 -12.14 20.31
CA ASN A 81 -19.04 -13.22 19.32
C ASN A 81 -19.25 -14.62 19.90
N SER A 82 -19.29 -14.74 21.23
CA SER A 82 -19.48 -16.04 21.86
C SER A 82 -20.86 -16.61 21.55
N LYS A 83 -20.87 -17.86 21.07
CA LYS A 83 -22.09 -18.65 20.76
C LYS A 83 -22.62 -19.44 21.95
N SER A 84 -21.99 -19.30 23.11
CA SER A 84 -22.39 -19.99 24.33
C SER A 84 -21.85 -19.30 25.56
N ILE A 85 -22.61 -19.33 26.64
CA ILE A 85 -22.15 -18.96 27.97
C ILE A 85 -22.02 -20.23 28.80
N SER A 86 -20.93 -20.29 29.55
CA SER A 86 -20.61 -21.45 30.36
C SER A 86 -20.02 -21.00 31.68
N GLY A 87 -19.96 -21.95 32.61
CA GLY A 87 -19.40 -21.67 33.90
C GLY A 87 -19.43 -22.90 34.79
N TYR A 88 -19.17 -22.64 36.06
CA TYR A 88 -19.19 -23.64 37.11
C TYR A 88 -20.05 -23.14 38.26
N THR A 89 -20.75 -24.07 38.88
CA THR A 89 -21.43 -23.88 40.16
C THR A 89 -21.27 -25.16 40.99
N ARG A 90 -21.96 -25.29 42.11
CA ARG A 90 -21.99 -26.54 42.86
C ARG A 90 -22.68 -27.65 42.05
N PRO A 91 -22.24 -28.90 42.17
CA PRO A 91 -22.82 -30.00 41.40
C PRO A 91 -24.34 -30.12 41.59
N SER A 92 -25.03 -30.49 40.51
CA SER A 92 -26.48 -30.69 40.46
C SER A 92 -27.36 -29.45 40.68
N TYR A 93 -26.80 -28.25 40.88
CA TYR A 93 -27.57 -27.03 41.05
C TYR A 93 -28.25 -26.64 39.72
N LYS A 94 -29.41 -25.98 39.81
CA LYS A 94 -30.16 -25.49 38.65
C LYS A 94 -29.65 -24.09 38.29
N VAL A 95 -29.33 -23.86 37.02
CA VAL A 95 -28.82 -22.58 36.50
C VAL A 95 -29.86 -22.00 35.55
N LYS A 96 -30.33 -20.79 35.84
CA LYS A 96 -31.19 -19.97 34.98
C LYS A 96 -30.33 -18.84 34.38
N VAL A 97 -30.24 -18.79 33.07
CA VAL A 97 -29.42 -17.81 32.33
C VAL A 97 -30.36 -16.92 31.53
N LYS A 98 -30.35 -15.61 31.78
CA LYS A 98 -31.14 -14.62 31.02
C LYS A 98 -30.24 -13.94 29.99
N ILE A 99 -30.55 -14.13 28.70
CA ILE A 99 -29.83 -13.57 27.55
C ILE A 99 -30.86 -12.82 26.70
N ALA A 100 -30.69 -11.52 26.47
CA ALA A 100 -31.58 -10.70 25.65
C ALA A 100 -33.08 -10.94 25.94
N GLY A 101 -33.46 -10.88 27.22
CA GLY A 101 -34.85 -11.11 27.67
C GLY A 101 -35.26 -12.58 27.82
N LYS A 102 -34.67 -13.50 27.05
CA LYS A 102 -34.98 -14.95 27.11
C LYS A 102 -34.30 -15.65 28.27
N THR A 103 -35.01 -16.58 28.92
CA THR A 103 -34.49 -17.37 30.06
C THR A 103 -34.25 -18.82 29.67
N TYR A 104 -33.01 -19.27 29.84
CA TYR A 104 -32.58 -20.64 29.60
C TYR A 104 -32.32 -21.36 30.91
N VAL A 105 -32.81 -22.59 31.07
CA VAL A 105 -32.65 -23.37 32.31
C VAL A 105 -31.80 -24.61 32.04
N LYS A 106 -30.73 -24.81 32.82
CA LYS A 106 -29.87 -25.99 32.73
C LYS A 106 -29.50 -26.52 34.11
N LYS A 107 -29.47 -27.83 34.27
CA LYS A 107 -28.89 -28.45 35.48
C LYS A 107 -27.38 -28.58 35.30
N ALA A 108 -26.61 -28.09 36.27
CA ALA A 108 -25.16 -28.24 36.28
C ALA A 108 -24.77 -29.72 36.45
N SER A 109 -23.65 -30.13 35.86
CA SER A 109 -23.13 -31.49 35.96
C SER A 109 -23.09 -31.97 37.42
N ALA A 110 -23.63 -33.15 37.68
CA ALA A 110 -23.60 -33.78 39.01
C ALA A 110 -22.18 -34.14 39.49
N VAL A 111 -21.20 -34.12 38.59
CA VAL A 111 -19.80 -34.46 38.89
C VAL A 111 -18.93 -33.21 39.00
N THR A 112 -19.01 -32.32 38.00
CA THR A 112 -18.07 -31.20 37.88
C THR A 112 -18.70 -29.85 38.24
N GLY A 113 -20.02 -29.77 38.31
CA GLY A 113 -20.74 -28.49 38.42
C GLY A 113 -20.67 -27.62 37.16
N TYR A 114 -20.13 -28.14 36.06
CA TYR A 114 -20.08 -27.45 34.78
C TYR A 114 -21.48 -27.29 34.18
N TRP A 115 -21.72 -26.14 33.56
CA TRP A 115 -22.92 -25.86 32.81
C TRP A 115 -22.58 -25.05 31.55
N LYS A 116 -23.41 -25.20 30.52
CA LYS A 116 -23.30 -24.49 29.25
C LYS A 116 -24.70 -24.25 28.69
N VAL A 117 -24.95 -23.02 28.27
CA VAL A 117 -26.16 -22.60 27.57
C VAL A 117 -25.74 -22.04 26.21
N LYS A 118 -26.46 -22.44 25.17
CA LYS A 118 -26.38 -21.86 23.83
C LYS A 118 -27.72 -21.16 23.57
N PRO A 119 -27.72 -19.91 23.10
CA PRO A 119 -28.94 -19.31 22.59
C PRO A 119 -29.41 -20.03 21.31
N ASP A 120 -30.69 -19.90 21.01
CA ASP A 120 -31.32 -20.54 19.85
C ASP A 120 -30.69 -20.03 18.54
N ASN A 121 -30.74 -20.86 17.48
CA ASN A 121 -30.21 -20.55 16.15
C ASN A 121 -28.74 -20.11 16.14
N ASN A 122 -27.95 -20.54 17.13
CA ASN A 122 -26.53 -20.24 17.23
C ASN A 122 -26.21 -18.72 17.26
N LYS A 123 -27.19 -17.90 17.71
CA LYS A 123 -27.04 -16.45 17.79
C LYS A 123 -25.87 -16.06 18.69
N LYS A 124 -25.22 -14.94 18.37
CA LYS A 124 -24.19 -14.35 19.22
C LYS A 124 -24.83 -13.90 20.54
N ILE A 125 -24.16 -14.13 21.66
CA ILE A 125 -24.65 -13.68 22.98
C ILE A 125 -24.58 -12.15 23.05
N GLY A 126 -23.51 -11.55 22.50
CA GLY A 126 -23.39 -10.11 22.20
C GLY A 126 -23.43 -9.12 23.36
N THR A 127 -24.02 -9.50 24.50
CA THR A 127 -24.66 -8.57 25.43
C THR A 127 -24.41 -8.98 26.89
N THR A 128 -24.92 -8.17 27.82
CA THR A 128 -24.90 -8.47 29.26
C THR A 128 -25.74 -9.71 29.56
N VAL A 129 -25.18 -10.65 30.33
CA VAL A 129 -25.89 -11.87 30.73
C VAL A 129 -26.09 -11.88 32.25
N SER A 130 -27.32 -12.17 32.67
CA SER A 130 -27.65 -12.38 34.08
C SER A 130 -27.80 -13.88 34.36
N VAL A 131 -27.08 -14.40 35.34
CA VAL A 131 -27.09 -15.83 35.71
C VAL A 131 -27.60 -15.97 37.14
N LYS A 132 -28.70 -16.69 37.33
CA LYS A 132 -29.24 -17.09 38.63
C LYS A 132 -29.02 -18.58 38.85
N VAL A 133 -28.38 -18.95 39.94
CA VAL A 133 -28.20 -20.32 40.39
C VAL A 133 -29.15 -20.61 41.54
N VAL A 134 -29.85 -21.73 41.49
CA VAL A 134 -30.74 -22.25 42.54
C VAL A 134 -30.13 -23.53 43.12
N ASN A 135 -29.94 -23.57 44.44
CA ASN A 135 -29.45 -24.76 45.14
C ASN A 135 -30.53 -25.85 45.18
N THR A 136 -30.16 -27.06 45.64
CA THR A 136 -31.09 -28.19 45.74
C THR A 136 -32.22 -28.00 46.76
N LYS A 137 -32.12 -26.99 47.63
CA LYS A 137 -33.09 -26.62 48.66
C LYS A 137 -33.88 -25.34 48.32
N GLY A 138 -33.77 -24.82 47.08
CA GLY A 138 -34.46 -23.60 46.62
C GLY A 138 -33.74 -22.25 46.84
N LYS A 139 -32.66 -22.15 47.62
CA LYS A 139 -31.91 -20.89 47.82
C LYS A 139 -31.24 -20.43 46.53
N THR A 140 -31.26 -19.13 46.25
CA THR A 140 -30.73 -18.57 44.99
C THR A 140 -29.51 -17.66 45.19
N VAL A 141 -28.68 -17.58 44.15
CA VAL A 141 -27.54 -16.64 43.99
C VAL A 141 -27.61 -16.09 42.58
N THR A 142 -27.48 -14.77 42.41
CA THR A 142 -27.52 -14.12 41.09
C THR A 142 -26.22 -13.37 40.84
N GLU A 143 -25.70 -13.46 39.62
CA GLU A 143 -24.51 -12.73 39.16
C GLU A 143 -24.78 -12.22 37.75
N THR A 144 -24.53 -10.93 37.54
CA THR A 144 -24.61 -10.30 36.22
C THR A 144 -23.21 -10.03 35.73
N LYS A 145 -22.89 -10.48 34.52
CA LYS A 145 -21.57 -10.32 33.92
C LYS A 145 -21.74 -9.69 32.54
N LYS A 146 -20.90 -8.69 32.26
CA LYS A 146 -20.74 -8.12 30.91
C LYS A 146 -19.77 -8.99 30.11
N HIS A 147 -19.88 -8.97 28.79
CA HIS A 147 -18.90 -9.60 27.93
C HIS A 147 -17.56 -8.88 28.08
N VAL A 148 -16.48 -9.53 27.67
CA VAL A 148 -15.18 -8.86 27.53
C VAL A 148 -14.95 -8.53 26.07
N HIS A 149 -14.52 -7.31 25.81
CA HIS A 149 -14.26 -6.82 24.46
C HIS A 149 -13.16 -7.65 23.77
N ASP A 150 -13.34 -7.80 22.47
CA ASP A 150 -12.45 -8.43 21.53
C ASP A 150 -12.19 -7.40 20.43
N TYR A 151 -11.19 -6.56 20.68
CA TYR A 151 -10.88 -5.38 19.88
C TYR A 151 -10.08 -5.77 18.65
N LYS A 152 -10.49 -5.28 17.48
CA LYS A 152 -9.80 -5.45 16.20
C LYS A 152 -9.29 -4.10 15.71
N ALA A 153 -8.08 -4.10 15.14
CA ALA A 153 -7.48 -2.90 14.56
C ALA A 153 -8.31 -2.37 13.39
N VAL A 154 -8.41 -1.05 13.30
CA VAL A 154 -9.06 -0.33 12.20
C VAL A 154 -8.00 0.57 11.58
N TYR A 155 -7.93 0.57 10.24
CA TYR A 155 -6.94 1.34 9.49
C TYR A 155 -7.64 2.32 8.55
N LYS A 156 -6.97 3.44 8.28
CA LYS A 156 -7.30 4.37 7.20
C LYS A 156 -6.14 4.37 6.20
N THR A 157 -6.46 4.48 4.92
CA THR A 157 -5.46 4.72 3.88
C THR A 157 -5.26 6.23 3.74
N VAL A 158 -4.02 6.68 3.78
CA VAL A 158 -3.60 8.06 3.51
C VAL A 158 -2.77 8.03 2.23
N HIS A 159 -3.15 8.85 1.26
CA HIS A 159 -2.42 9.02 0.00
C HIS A 159 -1.37 10.12 0.18
N HIS A 160 -0.15 9.86 -0.29
CA HIS A 160 0.93 10.85 -0.38
C HIS A 160 1.24 11.06 -1.86
N ASP A 161 1.15 12.32 -2.30
CA ASP A 161 1.40 12.70 -3.69
C ASP A 161 2.88 12.57 -4.07
N GLU A 162 3.15 12.56 -5.37
CA GLU A 162 4.51 12.57 -5.91
C GLU A 162 5.20 13.90 -5.59
N VAL A 163 6.46 13.84 -5.19
CA VAL A 163 7.31 15.02 -4.95
C VAL A 163 8.49 14.98 -5.91
N GLY A 164 8.78 16.13 -6.52
CA GLY A 164 9.89 16.29 -7.45
C GLY A 164 10.31 17.75 -7.60
N HIS A 165 11.28 17.97 -8.47
CA HIS A 165 11.79 19.30 -8.83
C HIS A 165 12.15 19.37 -10.31
N TYR A 166 12.29 20.58 -10.84
CA TYR A 166 12.80 20.80 -12.20
C TYR A 166 14.32 20.93 -12.20
N GLU A 167 14.97 20.19 -13.08
CA GLU A 167 16.39 20.34 -13.39
C GLU A 167 16.57 20.96 -14.77
N THR A 168 17.56 21.86 -14.87
CA THR A 168 18.00 22.41 -16.16
C THR A 168 18.97 21.43 -16.80
N VAL A 169 18.66 20.95 -18.00
CA VAL A 169 19.54 20.07 -18.78
C VAL A 169 19.96 20.75 -20.06
N GLU A 170 21.24 20.56 -20.41
CA GLU A 170 21.80 21.02 -21.67
C GLU A 170 21.32 20.13 -22.83
N VAL A 171 20.94 20.77 -23.92
CA VAL A 171 20.70 20.14 -25.21
C VAL A 171 21.87 20.57 -26.10
N PRO A 172 22.78 19.65 -26.46
CA PRO A 172 23.93 20.00 -27.27
C PRO A 172 23.51 20.52 -28.64
N ALA A 173 24.38 21.33 -29.25
CA ALA A 173 24.21 21.74 -30.64
C ALA A 173 24.15 20.50 -31.55
N TRP A 174 23.34 20.57 -32.60
CA TRP A 174 23.16 19.44 -33.51
C TRP A 174 22.81 19.93 -34.91
N ASP A 175 23.17 19.11 -35.90
CA ASP A 175 22.91 19.39 -37.31
C ASP A 175 21.68 18.60 -37.79
N GLU A 176 20.76 19.30 -38.45
CA GLU A 176 19.58 18.72 -39.07
C GLU A 176 19.71 18.75 -40.59
N THR A 177 19.59 17.59 -41.23
CA THR A 177 19.42 17.54 -42.69
C THR A 177 17.96 17.79 -43.03
N VAL A 178 17.67 18.89 -43.73
CA VAL A 178 16.32 19.26 -44.17
C VAL A 178 16.24 19.37 -45.69
N GLN A 179 15.10 18.99 -46.25
CA GLN A 179 14.85 19.15 -47.67
C GLN A 179 14.34 20.56 -48.00
N ARG A 180 14.97 21.19 -48.99
CA ARG A 180 14.66 22.55 -49.47
C ARG A 180 14.60 22.56 -50.99
N ARG A 181 13.82 23.50 -51.55
CA ARG A 181 13.69 23.66 -53.00
C ARG A 181 14.62 24.76 -53.48
N HIS A 182 15.71 24.38 -54.12
CA HIS A 182 16.71 25.30 -54.65
C HIS A 182 16.62 25.40 -56.17
N GLN A 183 17.08 26.51 -56.74
CA GLN A 183 17.31 26.63 -58.18
C GLN A 183 18.65 25.97 -58.50
N VAL A 184 18.64 24.98 -59.38
CA VAL A 184 19.84 24.25 -59.80
C VAL A 184 20.03 24.47 -61.29
N CYS A 185 21.27 24.77 -61.70
CA CYS A 185 21.62 24.84 -63.11
C CYS A 185 21.60 23.44 -63.72
N PHE A 186 20.80 23.22 -64.77
CA PHE A 186 20.66 21.91 -65.40
C PHE A 186 21.84 21.53 -66.29
N VAL A 187 22.72 22.47 -66.60
CA VAL A 187 23.92 22.21 -67.41
C VAL A 187 25.09 21.76 -66.54
N CYS A 188 25.39 22.49 -65.47
CA CYS A 188 26.57 22.23 -64.63
C CYS A 188 26.26 21.69 -63.24
N GLY A 189 24.99 21.57 -62.86
CA GLY A 189 24.56 21.06 -61.55
C GLY A 189 24.81 22.00 -60.37
N LYS A 190 25.30 23.23 -60.61
CA LYS A 190 25.50 24.22 -59.55
C LYS A 190 24.17 24.56 -58.87
N ASP A 191 24.14 24.46 -57.55
CA ASP A 191 23.05 24.97 -56.72
C ASP A 191 23.12 26.49 -56.66
N LYS A 192 22.28 27.13 -57.45
CA LYS A 192 22.23 28.58 -57.62
C LYS A 192 21.62 29.28 -56.41
N THR A 193 20.71 28.62 -55.69
CA THR A 193 20.16 29.19 -54.46
C THR A 193 21.20 29.18 -53.34
N GLN A 194 21.92 28.06 -53.15
CA GLN A 194 22.98 28.00 -52.15
C GLN A 194 24.15 28.93 -52.49
N ASP A 195 24.58 29.01 -53.76
CA ASP A 195 25.65 29.93 -54.17
C ASP A 195 25.28 31.40 -53.92
N PHE A 196 24.01 31.77 -54.12
CA PHE A 196 23.52 33.11 -53.77
C PHE A 196 23.52 33.36 -52.25
N ILE A 197 23.04 32.40 -51.44
CA ILE A 197 23.09 32.44 -49.97
C ILE A 197 24.54 32.61 -49.49
N ASP A 198 25.46 31.83 -50.04
CA ASP A 198 26.88 31.89 -49.72
C ASP A 198 27.48 33.24 -50.10
N SER A 199 27.04 33.85 -51.22
CA SER A 199 27.49 35.18 -51.61
C SER A 199 27.06 36.27 -50.63
N ILE A 200 25.90 36.12 -50.00
CA ILE A 200 25.40 37.05 -48.98
C ILE A 200 26.18 36.85 -47.68
N ASN A 201 26.29 35.60 -47.21
CA ASN A 201 27.01 35.25 -45.98
C ASN A 201 28.48 35.71 -46.04
N ASN A 202 29.12 35.55 -47.20
CA ASN A 202 30.51 35.93 -47.41
C ASN A 202 30.70 37.36 -47.93
N LYS A 203 29.61 38.10 -48.18
CA LYS A 203 29.63 39.46 -48.75
C LYS A 203 30.43 39.55 -50.07
N THR A 204 30.28 38.55 -50.94
CA THR A 204 30.97 38.46 -52.24
C THR A 204 30.08 38.85 -53.42
N TYR A 205 28.86 39.32 -53.17
CA TYR A 205 28.02 39.88 -54.22
C TYR A 205 28.60 41.20 -54.75
N PRO A 206 28.40 41.51 -56.05
CA PRO A 206 28.97 42.69 -56.68
C PRO A 206 28.31 43.99 -56.20
N ASP A 207 29.14 45.03 -56.05
CA ASP A 207 28.68 46.41 -55.91
C ASP A 207 28.66 47.08 -57.28
N TYR A 208 27.48 47.18 -57.88
CA TYR A 208 27.31 47.74 -59.22
C TYR A 208 27.47 49.27 -59.24
N ASP A 209 27.88 49.79 -60.40
CA ASP A 209 27.95 51.23 -60.64
C ASP A 209 26.56 51.90 -60.58
N GLU A 210 26.54 53.22 -60.42
CA GLU A 210 25.30 53.99 -60.24
C GLU A 210 24.37 53.93 -61.46
N GLU A 211 24.90 53.75 -62.67
CA GLU A 211 24.08 53.63 -63.88
C GLU A 211 23.34 52.29 -63.87
N THR A 212 24.04 51.19 -63.61
CA THR A 212 23.46 49.85 -63.48
C THR A 212 22.46 49.77 -62.33
N LYS A 213 22.79 50.33 -61.15
CA LYS A 213 21.88 50.42 -60.00
C LYS A 213 20.58 51.13 -60.38
N LYS A 214 20.68 52.28 -61.07
CA LYS A 214 19.51 53.06 -61.49
C LYS A 214 18.66 52.31 -62.52
N ASP A 215 19.30 51.68 -63.52
CA ASP A 215 18.61 50.90 -64.56
C ASP A 215 17.78 49.77 -63.94
N TRP A 216 18.32 49.11 -62.92
CA TRP A 216 17.70 47.98 -62.25
C TRP A 216 16.81 48.37 -61.06
N GLY A 217 16.51 49.67 -60.91
CA GLY A 217 15.51 50.17 -59.98
C GLY A 217 15.96 50.33 -58.52
N TYR A 218 17.27 50.35 -58.25
CA TYR A 218 17.80 50.65 -56.92
C TYR A 218 17.53 52.11 -56.53
N THR A 219 17.22 52.34 -55.25
CA THR A 219 17.16 53.69 -54.65
C THR A 219 17.86 53.71 -53.30
N LYS A 220 18.50 54.83 -52.93
CA LYS A 220 19.17 54.95 -51.62
C LYS A 220 18.24 54.76 -50.41
N GLU A 221 16.96 55.09 -50.58
CA GLU A 221 15.95 55.01 -49.53
C GLU A 221 15.39 53.60 -49.35
N LYS A 222 15.16 52.86 -50.45
CA LYS A 222 14.50 51.55 -50.44
C LYS A 222 15.41 50.36 -50.76
N GLY A 223 16.64 50.61 -51.21
CA GLY A 223 17.56 49.57 -51.66
C GLY A 223 17.19 48.97 -53.02
N TRP A 224 17.64 47.74 -53.25
CA TRP A 224 17.30 46.93 -54.41
C TRP A 224 15.84 46.45 -54.36
N PRO A 225 15.15 46.34 -55.52
CA PRO A 225 13.82 45.75 -55.58
C PRO A 225 13.89 44.23 -55.36
N HIS A 226 13.44 43.79 -54.19
CA HIS A 226 13.34 42.38 -53.80
C HIS A 226 11.96 41.78 -54.06
N TYR A 227 11.93 40.57 -54.60
CA TYR A 227 10.71 39.84 -54.97
C TYR A 227 10.43 38.68 -53.99
N SER A 228 9.31 38.00 -54.16
CA SER A 228 8.88 36.89 -53.28
C SER A 228 9.93 35.77 -53.13
N SER A 229 10.74 35.51 -54.17
CA SER A 229 11.84 34.55 -54.13
C SER A 229 12.96 34.98 -53.19
N ASP A 230 13.30 36.28 -53.16
CA ASP A 230 14.32 36.85 -52.29
C ASP A 230 13.90 36.71 -50.82
N TYR A 231 12.66 37.10 -50.52
CA TYR A 231 12.11 36.97 -49.15
C TYR A 231 12.05 35.52 -48.67
N ALA A 232 11.78 34.56 -49.56
CA ALA A 232 11.81 33.14 -49.20
C ALA A 232 13.21 32.67 -48.81
N ILE A 233 14.24 33.10 -49.56
CA ILE A 233 15.65 32.82 -49.27
C ILE A 233 16.07 33.49 -47.96
N TYR A 234 15.71 34.75 -47.74
CA TYR A 234 16.04 35.46 -46.49
C TYR A 234 15.38 34.83 -45.27
N LYS A 235 14.11 34.42 -45.40
CA LYS A 235 13.41 33.69 -44.35
C LYS A 235 14.10 32.35 -44.05
N GLU A 236 14.59 31.66 -45.07
CA GLU A 236 15.35 30.42 -44.92
C GLU A 236 16.68 30.64 -44.21
N MET A 237 17.39 31.73 -44.54
CA MET A 237 18.63 32.14 -43.85
C MET A 237 18.38 32.66 -42.42
N GLY A 238 17.13 32.84 -42.00
CA GLY A 238 16.77 33.43 -40.71
C GLY A 238 17.15 34.91 -40.59
N VAL A 239 17.30 35.62 -41.70
CA VAL A 239 17.69 37.04 -41.74
C VAL A 239 16.49 37.93 -41.99
N ASP A 240 16.48 39.09 -41.34
CA ASP A 240 15.46 40.11 -41.56
C ASP A 240 15.65 40.75 -42.96
N PRO A 241 14.62 40.79 -43.83
CA PRO A 241 14.72 41.42 -45.14
C PRO A 241 15.15 42.89 -45.12
N GLU A 242 14.88 43.65 -44.05
CA GLU A 242 15.32 45.04 -43.92
C GLU A 242 16.86 45.17 -43.95
N ASN A 243 17.57 44.14 -43.47
CA ASN A 243 19.03 44.07 -43.48
C ASN A 243 19.61 43.69 -44.84
N MET A 244 18.76 43.36 -45.83
CA MET A 244 19.17 42.90 -47.16
C MET A 244 18.92 43.94 -48.26
N LYS A 245 18.57 45.19 -47.90
CA LYS A 245 18.26 46.25 -48.88
C LYS A 245 19.39 46.54 -49.89
N ASP A 246 20.65 46.34 -49.50
CA ASP A 246 21.82 46.62 -50.36
C ASP A 246 22.35 45.37 -51.10
N VAL A 247 21.73 44.21 -50.88
CA VAL A 247 22.02 42.98 -51.61
C VAL A 247 21.27 43.01 -52.95
N PRO A 248 21.93 42.77 -54.09
CA PRO A 248 21.23 42.66 -55.38
C PRO A 248 20.24 41.48 -55.40
N PRO A 249 19.13 41.56 -56.13
CA PRO A 249 18.08 40.55 -56.07
C PRO A 249 18.55 39.22 -56.70
N PHE A 250 18.04 38.10 -56.18
CA PHE A 250 18.28 36.75 -56.68
C PHE A 250 17.90 36.59 -58.14
N GLY A 251 16.85 37.28 -58.59
CA GLY A 251 16.48 37.34 -60.00
C GLY A 251 17.59 37.90 -60.89
N ALA A 252 18.30 38.93 -60.42
CA ALA A 252 19.46 39.48 -61.13
C ALA A 252 20.62 38.49 -61.14
N TYR A 253 20.93 37.88 -59.99
CA TYR A 253 21.92 36.79 -59.89
C TYR A 253 21.66 35.69 -60.93
N LEU A 254 20.41 35.20 -61.02
CA LEU A 254 20.03 34.16 -61.98
C LEU A 254 20.12 34.65 -63.43
N SER A 255 19.69 35.88 -63.72
CA SER A 255 19.71 36.45 -65.07
C SER A 255 21.12 36.56 -65.66
N LEU A 256 22.13 36.77 -64.80
CA LEU A 256 23.54 36.83 -65.19
C LEU A 256 24.20 35.45 -65.26
N GLY A 257 23.48 34.38 -64.90
CA GLY A 257 24.08 33.05 -64.76
C GLY A 257 24.96 32.90 -63.51
N GLY A 258 24.79 33.77 -62.52
CA GLY A 258 25.64 33.91 -61.33
C GLY A 258 26.57 35.13 -61.42
N TRP A 259 27.17 35.53 -60.29
CA TRP A 259 28.04 36.72 -60.24
C TRP A 259 29.27 36.59 -61.13
N ASP A 260 29.80 35.38 -61.29
CA ASP A 260 30.93 35.06 -62.18
C ASP A 260 30.53 34.85 -63.65
N ARG A 261 29.23 34.94 -63.96
CA ARG A 261 28.64 34.65 -65.27
C ARG A 261 28.95 33.26 -65.84
N SER A 262 29.39 32.33 -64.98
CA SER A 262 29.79 30.98 -65.40
C SER A 262 28.63 30.12 -65.90
N CYS A 263 27.38 30.55 -65.68
CA CYS A 263 26.20 29.87 -66.20
C CYS A 263 25.33 30.81 -67.05
N ASP A 264 25.92 31.83 -67.65
CA ASP A 264 25.21 32.71 -68.57
C ASP A 264 24.63 31.88 -69.73
N GLY A 265 23.37 32.14 -70.09
CA GLY A 265 22.63 31.36 -71.08
C GLY A 265 22.29 29.91 -70.69
N HIS A 266 22.61 29.44 -69.48
CA HIS A 266 22.22 28.10 -69.03
C HIS A 266 20.77 28.05 -68.54
N ASN A 267 20.10 26.92 -68.76
CA ASN A 267 18.81 26.64 -68.14
C ASN A 267 18.98 26.24 -66.67
N TYR A 268 18.07 26.71 -65.81
CA TYR A 268 17.96 26.34 -64.41
C TYR A 268 16.52 26.00 -64.06
N GLY A 269 16.33 25.29 -62.95
CA GLY A 269 15.00 25.06 -62.41
C GLY A 269 15.02 24.49 -61.00
N SER A 270 13.83 24.35 -60.43
CA SER A 270 13.68 23.95 -59.04
C SER A 270 13.96 22.46 -58.83
N GLN A 271 14.86 22.14 -57.92
CA GLN A 271 15.12 20.79 -57.43
C GLN A 271 15.07 20.74 -55.91
N THR A 272 14.67 19.59 -55.37
CA THR A 272 14.78 19.33 -53.93
C THR A 272 16.21 18.92 -53.61
N VAL A 273 16.85 19.65 -52.71
CA VAL A 273 18.20 19.38 -52.23
C VAL A 273 18.18 19.21 -50.71
N ASP A 274 19.13 18.43 -50.20
CA ASP A 274 19.35 18.24 -48.77
C ASP A 274 20.29 19.36 -48.27
N VAL A 275 19.81 20.17 -47.33
CA VAL A 275 20.56 21.28 -46.70
C VAL A 275 20.80 20.94 -45.24
N ILE A 276 21.97 21.29 -44.72
CA ILE A 276 22.30 21.11 -43.30
C ILE A 276 21.97 22.41 -42.57
N VAL A 277 21.06 22.34 -41.60
CA VAL A 277 20.72 23.43 -40.68
C VAL A 277 21.37 23.16 -39.33
N HIS A 278 22.18 24.11 -38.87
CA HIS A 278 22.82 24.04 -37.56
C HIS A 278 21.89 24.58 -36.47
N HIS A 279 21.66 23.80 -35.42
CA HIS A 279 20.94 24.23 -34.22
C HIS A 279 21.94 24.44 -33.08
N GLU A 280 21.99 25.65 -32.55
CA GLU A 280 22.86 26.00 -31.41
C GLU A 280 22.48 25.26 -30.13
N ALA A 281 23.44 25.12 -29.21
CA ALA A 281 23.19 24.50 -27.91
C ALA A 281 22.17 25.32 -27.09
N THR A 282 21.21 24.63 -26.46
CA THR A 282 20.17 25.27 -25.65
C THR A 282 19.98 24.54 -24.32
N THR A 283 19.13 25.07 -23.44
CA THR A 283 18.78 24.43 -22.17
C THR A 283 17.27 24.21 -22.04
N LYS A 284 16.85 23.11 -21.42
CA LYS A 284 15.42 22.85 -21.10
C LYS A 284 15.22 22.42 -19.65
N GLN A 285 14.03 22.69 -19.10
CA GLN A 285 13.63 22.18 -17.79
C GLN A 285 13.03 20.79 -17.91
N VAL A 286 13.47 19.86 -17.06
CA VAL A 286 12.96 18.49 -16.98
C VAL A 286 12.51 18.20 -15.56
N TRP A 287 11.28 17.70 -15.39
CA TRP A 287 10.78 17.25 -14.09
C TRP A 287 11.48 15.97 -13.65
N LYS A 288 12.05 15.99 -12.44
CA LYS A 288 12.68 14.85 -11.78
C LYS A 288 11.86 14.47 -10.57
N VAL A 289 11.48 13.20 -10.53
CA VAL A 289 10.72 12.64 -9.42
C VAL A 289 11.68 12.21 -8.32
N ASP A 290 11.59 12.86 -7.17
CA ASP A 290 12.40 12.52 -5.99
C ASP A 290 11.73 11.41 -5.18
N GLN A 291 10.40 11.46 -5.07
CA GLN A 291 9.60 10.48 -4.35
C GLN A 291 8.32 10.19 -5.11
N LYS A 292 8.10 8.92 -5.45
CA LYS A 292 6.86 8.46 -6.08
C LYS A 292 5.71 8.55 -5.09
N SER A 293 4.50 8.79 -5.61
CA SER A 293 3.28 8.71 -4.81
C SER A 293 3.09 7.32 -4.21
N TYR A 294 2.52 7.26 -3.01
CA TYR A 294 2.25 6.00 -2.32
C TYR A 294 1.09 6.09 -1.35
N ASP A 295 0.51 4.92 -1.05
CA ASP A 295 -0.56 4.76 -0.07
C ASP A 295 -0.02 4.18 1.24
N GLU A 296 -0.31 4.85 2.35
CA GLU A 296 0.07 4.43 3.69
C GLU A 296 -1.16 3.95 4.49
N LYS A 297 -1.05 2.78 5.14
CA LYS A 297 -2.08 2.29 6.07
C LYS A 297 -1.78 2.75 7.50
N VAL A 298 -2.52 3.74 7.96
CA VAL A 298 -2.39 4.29 9.31
C VAL A 298 -3.40 3.63 10.26
N LEU A 299 -2.93 3.16 11.41
CA LEU A 299 -3.79 2.64 12.47
C LEU A 299 -4.57 3.80 13.11
N VAL A 300 -5.90 3.75 13.04
CA VAL A 300 -6.79 4.79 13.59
C VAL A 300 -7.44 4.41 14.92
N GLY A 301 -7.22 3.18 15.38
CA GLY A 301 -7.71 2.69 16.66
C GLY A 301 -8.21 1.25 16.58
N TYR A 302 -9.01 0.87 17.57
CA TYR A 302 -9.56 -0.47 17.69
C TYR A 302 -11.07 -0.46 17.91
N LYS A 303 -11.77 -1.39 17.25
CA LYS A 303 -13.23 -1.54 17.36
C LYS A 303 -13.62 -2.96 17.76
N CYS A 304 -14.62 -3.07 18.63
CA CYS A 304 -15.23 -4.34 18.99
C CYS A 304 -16.59 -4.50 18.29
N ASP A 305 -16.98 -5.73 17.94
CA ASP A 305 -18.26 -6.04 17.29
C ASP A 305 -19.50 -5.58 18.08
N CYS A 306 -19.36 -5.27 19.38
CA CYS A 306 -20.44 -4.69 20.18
C CYS A 306 -20.59 -3.17 20.04
N GLY A 307 -19.80 -2.53 19.17
CA GLY A 307 -19.81 -1.08 18.95
C GLY A 307 -18.84 -0.28 19.83
N SER A 308 -18.19 -0.90 20.82
CA SER A 308 -17.19 -0.21 21.66
C SER A 308 -15.92 0.07 20.85
N VAL A 309 -15.39 1.27 20.99
CA VAL A 309 -14.13 1.73 20.37
C VAL A 309 -13.08 2.00 21.45
N LYS A 310 -11.81 1.88 21.06
CA LYS A 310 -10.64 2.23 21.86
C LYS A 310 -9.64 2.93 20.95
N GLU A 311 -9.18 4.10 21.35
CA GLU A 311 -8.07 4.83 20.72
C GLU A 311 -6.72 4.19 21.06
#